data_AF-A0A836VYG0-F1
#
_entry.id   AF-A0A836VYG0-F1
#
_cell.length_a   1.000
_cell.length_b   1.000
_cell.length_c   1.000
_cell.angle_alpha   90.00
_cell.angle_beta   90.00
_cell.angle_gamma   90.00
#
_symmetry.space_group_name_H-M   'P 1'
#
loop_
_entity.id
_entity.type
_entity.pdbx_description
1 polymer ?
#
loop_
_entity_poly.entity_id
_entity_poly.type
_entity_poly.pdbx_seq_one_letter_code
_entity_poly.pdbx_strand_id
1 'polypeptide(L)'
;MNKHRLLEFALLMGASLELIACISGSVDYCRAVTYLGDEAIYMLVGILVYALLSGVLGVRLVSGLALVSSIVVALKVFVGLPRPPMETWLVEAPGPAFPSGHAALSAAFWAMVALYTRSVLLTVVGVVHTAAVSLSRLVLHVHYPCDVVGGIVIGTVMSIAAYKLLVKRDIAWAPLLSGVVGLPLAVAALVACPTYRAAARLTGIDAGLIAAGLILARIKRVEEILEALSLMIRIASLVLSLALLAVAVMLEKIGLMTGVAGFSFLALATALSKPLLTRLASSKLELS
;
A
#
# COMPACT_ATOMS: atom_id res chain seq x y z
N MET A 1 3.45 -34.75 -2.39
CA MET A 1 3.85 -33.49 -1.71
C MET A 1 2.59 -32.75 -1.29
N ASN A 2 2.45 -32.35 -0.02
CA ASN A 2 1.25 -31.65 0.46
C ASN A 2 1.10 -30.29 -0.24
N LYS A 3 -0.10 -29.90 -0.67
CA LYS A 3 -0.38 -28.64 -1.43
C LYS A 3 0.19 -27.40 -0.72
N HIS A 4 0.19 -27.41 0.62
CA HIS A 4 0.81 -26.36 1.42
C HIS A 4 2.31 -26.26 1.18
N ARG A 5 3.07 -27.36 1.30
CA ARG A 5 4.53 -27.34 1.10
C ARG A 5 4.95 -26.91 -0.31
N LEU A 6 4.14 -27.23 -1.33
CA LEU A 6 4.40 -26.75 -2.70
C LEU A 6 4.29 -25.23 -2.80
N LEU A 7 3.29 -24.63 -2.13
CA LEU A 7 3.13 -23.18 -2.08
C LEU A 7 4.25 -22.50 -1.31
N GLU A 8 4.64 -23.05 -0.15
CA GLU A 8 5.76 -22.51 0.63
C GLU A 8 7.07 -22.52 -0.17
N PHE A 9 7.34 -23.64 -0.84
CA PHE A 9 8.49 -23.78 -1.72
C PHE A 9 8.43 -22.78 -2.88
N ALA A 10 7.28 -22.62 -3.54
CA ALA A 10 7.11 -21.68 -4.64
C ALA A 10 7.34 -20.22 -4.20
N LEU A 11 6.85 -19.83 -3.02
CA LEU A 11 7.05 -18.48 -2.48
C LEU A 11 8.52 -18.20 -2.14
N LEU A 12 9.20 -19.15 -1.48
CA LEU A 12 10.62 -19.02 -1.16
C LEU A 12 11.47 -18.99 -2.43
N MET A 13 11.20 -19.90 -3.37
CA MET A 13 11.89 -19.97 -4.64
C MET A 13 11.71 -18.66 -5.42
N GLY A 14 10.48 -18.15 -5.55
CA GLY A 14 10.20 -16.89 -6.23
C GLY A 14 10.98 -15.71 -5.65
N ALA A 15 10.89 -15.51 -4.33
CA ALA A 15 11.61 -14.42 -3.67
C ALA A 15 13.14 -14.57 -3.81
N SER A 16 13.67 -15.79 -3.67
CA SER A 16 15.10 -16.03 -3.83
C SER A 16 15.60 -15.81 -5.28
N LEU A 17 14.79 -16.13 -6.29
CA LEU A 17 15.11 -15.85 -7.70
C LEU A 17 15.15 -14.34 -7.98
N GLU A 18 14.21 -13.57 -7.43
CA GLU A 18 14.24 -12.09 -7.52
C GLU A 18 15.54 -11.53 -6.94
N LEU A 19 15.94 -12.00 -5.77
CA LEU A 19 17.16 -11.54 -5.10
C LEU A 19 18.42 -11.94 -5.87
N ILE A 20 18.55 -13.20 -6.30
CA ILE A 20 19.71 -13.69 -7.05
C ILE A 20 19.85 -12.92 -8.37
N ALA A 21 18.74 -12.64 -9.07
CA ALA A 21 18.75 -11.88 -10.31
C ALA A 21 19.16 -10.41 -10.10
N CYS A 22 18.86 -9.82 -8.94
CA CYS A 22 19.36 -8.49 -8.61
C CYS A 22 20.84 -8.50 -8.21
N ILE A 23 21.30 -9.53 -7.49
CA ILE A 23 22.72 -9.70 -7.10
C ILE A 23 23.61 -9.92 -8.33
N SER A 24 23.11 -10.60 -9.36
CA SER A 24 23.85 -10.77 -10.62
C SER A 24 24.03 -9.47 -11.42
N GLY A 25 23.44 -8.35 -10.96
CA GLY A 25 23.55 -7.04 -11.62
C GLY A 25 22.75 -6.95 -12.92
N SER A 26 21.81 -7.86 -13.17
CA SER A 26 21.02 -7.83 -14.40
C SER A 26 20.01 -6.69 -14.37
N VAL A 27 20.26 -5.69 -15.21
CA VAL A 27 19.44 -4.46 -15.29
C VAL A 27 17.98 -4.77 -15.63
N ASP A 28 17.72 -5.66 -16.59
CA ASP A 28 16.36 -5.96 -17.02
C ASP A 28 15.53 -6.65 -15.93
N TYR A 29 16.16 -7.56 -15.18
CA TYR A 29 15.51 -8.15 -14.00
C TYR A 29 15.29 -7.11 -12.90
N CYS A 30 16.25 -6.21 -12.65
CA CYS A 30 16.09 -5.15 -11.66
C CYS A 30 14.95 -4.19 -12.05
N ARG A 31 14.76 -3.90 -13.35
CA ARG A 31 13.60 -3.14 -13.85
C ARG A 31 12.29 -3.87 -13.55
N ALA A 32 12.23 -5.18 -13.77
CA ALA A 32 11.03 -5.97 -13.45
C ALA A 32 10.76 -6.01 -11.93
N VAL A 33 11.77 -6.33 -11.12
CA VAL A 33 11.66 -6.42 -9.66
C VAL A 33 11.27 -5.08 -9.06
N THR A 34 11.80 -3.96 -9.56
CA THR A 34 11.46 -2.67 -8.98
C THR A 34 9.99 -2.30 -9.13
N TYR A 35 9.27 -2.80 -10.14
CA TYR A 35 7.83 -2.58 -10.24
C TYR A 35 7.07 -3.22 -9.08
N LEU A 36 7.54 -4.35 -8.56
CA LEU A 36 6.93 -5.02 -7.40
C LEU A 36 7.10 -4.21 -6.11
N GLY A 37 8.06 -3.28 -6.08
CA GLY A 37 8.27 -2.32 -5.00
C GLY A 37 7.46 -1.02 -5.13
N ASP A 38 6.64 -0.89 -6.17
CA ASP A 38 5.87 0.32 -6.43
C ASP A 38 4.68 0.45 -5.46
N GLU A 39 4.36 1.68 -5.08
CA GLU A 39 3.27 1.98 -4.15
C GLU A 39 1.92 1.48 -4.68
N ALA A 40 1.68 1.57 -5.99
CA ALA A 40 0.45 1.10 -6.62
C ALA A 40 0.29 -0.43 -6.51
N ILE A 41 1.39 -1.19 -6.56
CA ILE A 41 1.36 -2.64 -6.39
C ILE A 41 0.98 -3.00 -4.96
N TYR A 42 1.59 -2.36 -3.95
CA TYR A 42 1.22 -2.64 -2.56
C TYR A 42 -0.22 -2.24 -2.22
N MET A 43 -0.71 -1.13 -2.77
CA MET A 43 -2.11 -0.73 -2.63
C MET A 43 -3.05 -1.73 -3.32
N LEU A 44 -2.70 -2.18 -4.53
CA LEU A 44 -3.46 -3.23 -5.23
C LEU A 44 -3.50 -4.53 -4.43
N VAL A 45 -2.37 -4.97 -3.87
CA VAL A 45 -2.32 -6.15 -3.01
C VAL A 45 -3.18 -5.95 -1.77
N GLY A 46 -3.17 -4.76 -1.15
CA GLY A 46 -4.07 -4.41 -0.05
C GLY A 46 -5.56 -4.53 -0.42
N ILE A 47 -5.93 -4.05 -1.61
CA ILE A 47 -7.29 -4.19 -2.16
C ILE A 47 -7.65 -5.65 -2.42
N LEU A 48 -6.72 -6.45 -2.96
CA LEU A 48 -6.91 -7.89 -3.18
C LEU A 48 -7.11 -8.64 -1.86
N VAL A 49 -6.30 -8.33 -0.85
CA VAL A 49 -6.46 -8.90 0.50
C VAL A 49 -7.82 -8.51 1.08
N TYR A 50 -8.18 -7.23 0.99
CA TYR A 50 -9.47 -6.71 1.43
C TYR A 50 -10.64 -7.44 0.76
N ALA A 51 -10.64 -7.53 -0.57
CA ALA A 51 -11.76 -8.06 -1.32
C ALA A 51 -11.85 -9.60 -1.24
N LEU A 52 -10.73 -10.30 -1.41
CA LEU A 52 -10.70 -11.74 -1.65
C LEU A 52 -10.32 -12.59 -0.44
N LEU A 53 -9.56 -12.06 0.52
CA LEU A 53 -9.01 -12.86 1.63
C LEU A 53 -9.71 -12.53 2.95
N SER A 54 -9.35 -11.39 3.55
CA SER A 54 -9.89 -10.89 4.82
C SER A 54 -10.08 -9.38 4.70
N GLY A 55 -11.33 -8.94 4.85
CA GLY A 55 -11.66 -7.52 4.81
C GLY A 55 -11.01 -6.75 5.96
N VAL A 56 -10.96 -7.36 7.15
CA VAL A 56 -10.32 -6.75 8.32
C VAL A 56 -8.82 -6.59 8.11
N LEU A 57 -8.14 -7.63 7.62
CA LEU A 57 -6.70 -7.55 7.33
C LEU A 57 -6.42 -6.53 6.23
N GLY A 58 -7.22 -6.51 5.16
CA GLY A 58 -7.07 -5.56 4.07
C GLY A 58 -7.22 -4.11 4.52
N VAL A 59 -8.24 -3.78 5.32
CA VAL A 59 -8.39 -2.44 5.91
C VAL A 59 -7.17 -2.07 6.75
N ARG A 60 -6.66 -2.97 7.59
CA ARG A 60 -5.49 -2.72 8.43
C ARG A 60 -4.21 -2.49 7.63
N LEU A 61 -3.97 -3.30 6.60
CA LEU A 61 -2.80 -3.17 5.72
C LEU A 61 -2.85 -1.86 4.93
N VAL A 62 -3.98 -1.54 4.29
CA VAL A 62 -4.14 -0.30 3.52
C VAL A 62 -4.01 0.93 4.41
N SER A 63 -4.64 0.93 5.59
CA SER A 63 -4.56 2.06 6.53
C SER A 63 -3.14 2.26 7.05
N GLY A 64 -2.47 1.19 7.46
CA GLY A 64 -1.08 1.26 7.92
C GLY A 64 -0.12 1.68 6.82
N LEU A 65 -0.30 1.19 5.58
CA LEU A 65 0.50 1.61 4.44
C LEU A 65 0.30 3.09 4.12
N ALA A 66 -0.94 3.57 4.07
CA ALA A 66 -1.24 4.98 3.81
C ALA A 66 -0.54 5.89 4.82
N LEU A 67 -0.62 5.55 6.12
CA LEU A 67 0.07 6.29 7.17
C LEU A 67 1.59 6.33 6.97
N VAL A 68 2.22 5.18 6.70
CA VAL A 68 3.67 5.12 6.45
C VAL A 68 4.05 5.90 5.19
N SER A 69 3.26 5.80 4.13
CA SER A 69 3.48 6.54 2.89
C SER A 69 3.39 8.05 3.10
N SER A 70 2.43 8.55 3.88
CA SER A 70 2.32 9.99 4.20
C SER A 70 3.52 10.48 5.00
N ILE A 71 4.07 9.67 5.92
CA ILE A 71 5.32 9.97 6.62
C ILE A 71 6.50 9.99 5.64
N VAL A 72 6.64 8.99 4.78
CA VAL A 72 7.72 8.89 3.80
C VAL A 72 7.70 10.05 2.81
N VAL A 73 6.53 10.42 2.29
CA VAL A 73 6.36 11.53 1.36
C VAL A 73 6.65 12.87 2.02
N ALA A 74 6.20 13.08 3.26
CA ALA A 74 6.58 14.27 4.03
C ALA A 74 8.11 14.34 4.21
N LEU A 75 8.74 13.26 4.66
CA LEU A 75 10.19 13.20 4.82
C LEU A 75 10.91 13.49 3.51
N LYS A 76 10.47 12.92 2.38
CA LYS A 76 11.04 13.22 1.07
C LYS A 76 11.03 14.70 0.76
N VAL A 77 9.88 15.35 0.91
CA VAL A 77 9.71 16.76 0.56
C VAL A 77 10.52 17.67 1.48
N PHE A 78 10.50 17.43 2.80
CA PHE A 78 11.16 18.31 3.76
C PHE A 78 12.67 18.08 3.87
N VAL A 79 13.15 16.86 3.62
CA VAL A 79 14.59 16.55 3.63
C VAL A 79 15.23 16.94 2.29
N GLY A 80 14.53 16.76 1.18
CA GLY A 80 14.90 17.37 -0.10
C GLY A 80 16.25 16.91 -0.69
N LEU A 81 16.79 15.76 -0.25
CA LEU A 81 18.11 15.32 -0.69
C LEU A 81 18.14 14.95 -2.19
N PRO A 82 19.21 15.36 -2.91
CA PRO A 82 19.35 15.09 -4.33
C PRO A 82 19.59 13.60 -4.61
N ARG A 83 19.12 13.14 -5.78
CA ARG A 83 19.38 11.79 -6.28
C ARG A 83 20.78 11.70 -6.91
N PRO A 84 21.25 10.48 -7.25
CA PRO A 84 22.36 10.33 -8.20
C PRO A 84 22.11 11.08 -9.51
N PRO A 85 23.14 11.45 -10.28
CA PRO A 85 23.00 12.23 -11.50
C PRO A 85 22.05 11.55 -12.50
N MET A 86 21.12 12.31 -13.08
CA MET A 86 20.00 11.80 -13.89
C MET A 86 20.48 11.04 -15.14
N GLU A 87 21.62 11.43 -15.70
CA GLU A 87 22.29 10.79 -16.83
C GLU A 87 22.72 9.33 -16.55
N THR A 88 22.81 8.94 -15.28
CA THR A 88 23.17 7.57 -14.88
C THR A 88 21.96 6.66 -14.69
N TRP A 89 20.75 7.22 -14.66
CA TRP A 89 19.54 6.48 -14.30
C TRP A 89 19.16 5.47 -15.37
N LEU A 90 18.81 4.26 -14.92
CA LEU A 90 18.32 3.19 -15.80
C LEU A 90 16.79 3.06 -15.79
N VAL A 91 16.12 3.88 -14.97
CA VAL A 91 14.67 4.05 -14.86
C VAL A 91 14.35 5.48 -14.40
N GLU A 92 13.20 6.03 -14.80
CA GLU A 92 12.74 7.31 -14.27
C GLU A 92 12.37 7.22 -12.78
N ALA A 93 12.80 8.21 -12.00
CA ALA A 93 12.51 8.29 -10.58
C ALA A 93 12.28 9.75 -10.14
N PRO A 94 11.05 10.29 -10.30
CA PRO A 94 10.77 11.66 -9.95
C PRO A 94 10.85 11.91 -8.44
N GLY A 95 11.14 13.16 -8.07
CA GLY A 95 11.13 13.64 -6.69
C GLY A 95 12.39 13.33 -5.87
N PRO A 96 12.40 13.70 -4.57
CA PRO A 96 13.58 13.61 -3.71
C PRO A 96 14.09 12.18 -3.48
N ALA A 97 15.40 12.06 -3.20
CA ALA A 97 16.08 10.78 -3.02
C ALA A 97 15.73 10.14 -1.67
N PHE A 98 16.01 10.83 -0.57
CA PHE A 98 15.87 10.27 0.76
C PHE A 98 14.45 10.46 1.34
N PRO A 99 13.90 9.44 2.03
CA PRO A 99 14.30 8.04 1.98
C PRO A 99 13.82 7.38 0.68
N SER A 100 14.37 6.20 0.34
CA SER A 100 13.87 5.44 -0.81
C SER A 100 12.44 4.94 -0.55
N GLY A 101 11.48 5.40 -1.38
CA GLY A 101 10.06 5.05 -1.24
C GLY A 101 9.80 3.56 -1.47
N HIS A 102 10.41 2.97 -2.51
CA HIS A 102 10.27 1.54 -2.78
C HIS A 102 10.80 0.69 -1.63
N ALA A 103 11.99 1.01 -1.10
CA ALA A 103 12.55 0.28 0.04
C ALA A 103 11.69 0.45 1.30
N ALA A 104 11.20 1.68 1.56
CA ALA A 104 10.36 1.97 2.72
C ALA A 104 9.01 1.26 2.67
N LEU A 105 8.29 1.31 1.55
CA LEU A 105 6.98 0.66 1.43
C LEU A 105 7.11 -0.86 1.39
N SER A 106 8.15 -1.41 0.74
CA SER A 106 8.42 -2.85 0.76
C SER A 106 8.62 -3.34 2.20
N ALA A 107 9.50 -2.66 2.94
CA ALA A 107 9.76 -2.97 4.34
C ALA A 107 8.50 -2.82 5.19
N ALA A 108 7.73 -1.75 4.99
CA ALA A 108 6.50 -1.49 5.75
C ALA A 108 5.42 -2.55 5.49
N PHE A 109 5.16 -2.89 4.23
CA PHE A 109 4.17 -3.88 3.85
C PHE A 109 4.50 -5.24 4.47
N TRP A 110 5.72 -5.73 4.23
CA TRP A 110 6.12 -7.05 4.69
C TRP A 110 6.28 -7.13 6.20
N ALA A 111 6.71 -6.06 6.88
CA ALA A 111 6.69 -5.99 8.34
C ALA A 111 5.26 -6.07 8.88
N MET A 112 4.28 -5.38 8.28
CA MET A 112 2.88 -5.51 8.69
C MET A 112 2.32 -6.91 8.43
N VAL A 113 2.61 -7.51 7.27
CA VAL A 113 2.22 -8.90 6.97
C VAL A 113 2.79 -9.84 8.03
N ALA A 114 4.07 -9.70 8.39
CA ALA A 114 4.71 -10.48 9.45
C ALA A 114 4.01 -10.27 10.82
N LEU A 115 3.72 -9.02 11.20
CA LEU A 115 3.10 -8.69 12.49
C LEU A 115 1.65 -9.19 12.62
N TYR A 116 0.86 -9.10 11.54
CA TYR A 116 -0.54 -9.52 11.56
C TYR A 116 -0.72 -11.03 11.39
N THR A 117 0.11 -11.67 10.55
CA THR A 117 -0.01 -13.12 10.29
C THR A 117 0.82 -13.97 11.24
N ARG A 118 1.88 -13.40 11.83
CA ARG A 118 2.92 -14.13 12.59
C ARG A 118 3.55 -15.30 11.83
N SER A 119 3.47 -15.27 10.50
CA SER A 119 4.01 -16.33 9.65
C SER A 119 5.50 -16.13 9.44
N VAL A 120 6.31 -17.07 9.93
CA VAL A 120 7.76 -17.10 9.71
C VAL A 120 8.08 -17.15 8.21
N LEU A 121 7.34 -17.95 7.45
CA LEU A 121 7.49 -18.05 6.01
C LEU A 121 7.29 -16.70 5.32
N LEU A 122 6.17 -16.01 5.59
CA LEU A 122 5.90 -14.71 4.98
C LEU A 122 6.89 -13.64 5.45
N THR A 123 7.42 -13.78 6.67
CA THR A 123 8.50 -12.92 7.17
C THR A 123 9.77 -13.10 6.34
N VAL A 124 10.20 -14.35 6.10
CA VAL A 124 11.40 -14.65 5.29
C VAL A 124 11.20 -14.19 3.85
N VAL A 125 10.07 -14.52 3.23
CA VAL A 125 9.72 -14.07 1.87
C VAL A 125 9.78 -12.54 1.80
N GLY A 126 9.20 -11.85 2.77
CA GLY A 126 9.16 -10.41 2.81
C GLY A 126 10.52 -9.73 3.01
N VAL A 127 11.40 -10.31 3.83
CA VAL A 127 12.78 -9.83 4.00
C VAL A 127 13.55 -9.99 2.69
N VAL A 128 13.45 -11.15 2.04
CA VAL A 128 14.14 -11.42 0.77
C VAL A 128 13.62 -10.50 -0.34
N HIS A 129 12.31 -10.32 -0.44
CA HIS A 129 11.69 -9.41 -1.40
C HIS A 129 12.09 -7.95 -1.17
N THR A 130 12.06 -7.49 0.08
CA THR A 130 12.50 -6.13 0.44
C THR A 130 13.95 -5.91 0.07
N ALA A 131 14.82 -6.91 0.27
CA ALA A 131 16.22 -6.85 -0.16
C ALA A 131 16.35 -6.80 -1.69
N ALA A 132 15.60 -7.61 -2.43
CA ALA A 132 15.62 -7.61 -3.89
C ALA A 132 15.17 -6.25 -4.46
N VAL A 133 14.04 -5.70 -3.99
CA VAL A 133 13.58 -4.36 -4.37
C VAL A 133 14.62 -3.30 -4.00
N SER A 134 15.17 -3.36 -2.79
CA SER A 134 16.18 -2.39 -2.32
C SER A 134 17.43 -2.39 -3.19
N LEU A 135 17.92 -3.59 -3.54
CA LEU A 135 19.09 -3.74 -4.41
C LEU A 135 18.80 -3.25 -5.84
N SER A 136 17.59 -3.52 -6.35
CA SER A 136 17.19 -3.03 -7.68
C SER A 136 17.32 -1.50 -7.78
N ARG A 137 17.04 -0.76 -6.70
CA ARG A 137 17.17 0.71 -6.68
C ARG A 137 18.61 1.20 -6.78
N LEU A 138 19.56 0.43 -6.28
CA LEU A 138 20.99 0.73 -6.38
C LEU A 138 21.52 0.39 -7.77
N VAL A 139 21.16 -0.80 -8.29
CA VAL A 139 21.55 -1.23 -9.65
C VAL A 139 21.00 -0.28 -10.72
N LEU A 140 19.81 0.28 -10.51
CA LEU A 140 19.19 1.23 -11.43
C LEU A 140 19.72 2.67 -11.29
N HIS A 141 20.68 2.92 -10.39
CA HIS A 141 21.34 4.21 -10.13
C HIS A 141 20.40 5.36 -9.74
N VAL A 142 19.29 5.05 -9.09
CA VAL A 142 18.28 6.07 -8.72
C VAL A 142 18.32 6.46 -7.24
N HIS A 143 19.13 5.76 -6.43
CA HIS A 143 19.31 6.00 -5.01
C HIS A 143 20.74 5.73 -4.56
N TYR A 144 21.16 6.45 -3.51
CA TYR A 144 22.36 6.12 -2.75
C TYR A 144 22.06 5.03 -1.72
N PRO A 145 23.08 4.27 -1.25
CA PRO A 145 22.89 3.25 -0.20
C PRO A 145 22.22 3.80 1.08
N CYS A 146 22.54 5.04 1.47
CA CYS A 146 21.91 5.67 2.65
C CYS A 146 20.41 5.92 2.47
N ASP A 147 19.94 6.23 1.25
CA ASP A 147 18.51 6.37 0.95
C ASP A 147 17.77 5.06 1.15
N VAL A 148 18.40 3.95 0.71
CA VAL A 148 17.83 2.60 0.79
C VAL A 148 17.80 2.12 2.23
N VAL A 149 18.92 2.22 2.96
CA VAL A 149 18.99 1.86 4.38
C VAL A 149 18.01 2.70 5.20
N GLY A 150 17.98 4.01 4.97
CA GLY A 150 17.01 4.92 5.61
C GLY A 150 15.57 4.53 5.30
N GLY A 151 15.28 4.17 4.05
CA GLY A 151 13.98 3.65 3.64
C GLY A 151 13.57 2.39 4.41
N ILE A 152 14.43 1.36 4.45
CA ILE A 152 14.15 0.11 5.17
C ILE A 152 13.90 0.38 6.66
N VAL A 153 14.76 1.19 7.30
CA VAL A 153 14.63 1.51 8.73
C VAL A 153 13.34 2.27 9.01
N ILE A 154 13.07 3.35 8.26
CA ILE A 154 11.87 4.16 8.43
C ILE A 154 10.61 3.32 8.17
N GLY A 155 10.56 2.57 7.06
CA GLY A 155 9.43 1.71 6.73
C GLY A 155 9.14 0.66 7.80
N THR A 156 10.18 -0.01 8.31
CA THR A 156 10.05 -1.03 9.36
C THR A 156 9.60 -0.42 10.70
N VAL A 157 10.23 0.68 11.14
CA VAL A 157 9.91 1.29 12.43
C VAL A 157 8.50 1.91 12.40
N MET A 158 8.15 2.61 11.32
CA MET A 158 6.83 3.23 11.19
C MET A 158 5.72 2.19 11.02
N SER A 159 5.96 1.07 10.34
CA SER A 159 4.97 -0.03 10.27
C SER A 159 4.76 -0.72 11.62
N ILE A 160 5.79 -0.90 12.45
CA ILE A 160 5.63 -1.40 13.82
C ILE A 160 4.81 -0.41 14.66
N ALA A 161 5.07 0.89 14.53
CA ALA A 161 4.31 1.93 15.22
C ALA A 161 2.84 1.93 14.78
N ALA A 162 2.58 1.88 13.47
CA ALA A 162 1.25 1.78 12.90
C ALA A 162 0.53 0.51 13.39
N TYR A 163 1.17 -0.65 13.36
CA TYR A 163 0.61 -1.89 13.91
C TYR A 163 0.18 -1.73 15.37
N LYS A 164 1.07 -1.20 16.22
CA LYS A 164 0.77 -0.98 17.65
C LYS A 164 -0.40 -0.02 17.86
N LEU A 165 -0.50 1.01 17.03
CA LEU A 165 -1.59 2.00 17.07
C LEU A 165 -2.94 1.36 16.68
N LEU A 166 -2.96 0.48 15.67
CA LEU A 166 -4.19 0.02 15.03
C LEU A 166 -4.68 -1.35 15.54
N VAL A 167 -3.80 -2.26 15.96
CA VAL A 167 -4.14 -3.68 16.18
C VAL A 167 -5.18 -3.93 17.28
N LYS A 168 -5.18 -3.10 18.33
CA LYS A 168 -6.08 -3.24 19.50
C LYS A 168 -7.38 -2.45 19.38
N ARG A 169 -7.58 -1.72 18.28
CA ARG A 169 -8.75 -0.86 18.10
C ARG A 169 -9.77 -1.55 17.21
N ASP A 170 -11.04 -1.16 17.35
CA ASP A 170 -12.09 -1.58 16.43
C ASP A 170 -11.69 -1.20 15.01
N ILE A 171 -12.08 -2.01 14.03
CA ILE A 171 -11.62 -1.86 12.65
C ILE A 171 -11.88 -0.47 12.05
N ALA A 172 -12.93 0.24 12.48
CA ALA A 172 -13.25 1.60 12.03
C ALA A 172 -12.20 2.64 12.43
N TRP A 173 -11.48 2.42 13.54
CA TRP A 173 -10.41 3.30 13.98
C TRP A 173 -9.15 3.18 13.11
N ALA A 174 -8.96 2.05 12.42
CA ALA A 174 -7.78 1.86 11.59
C ALA A 174 -7.66 2.93 10.47
N PRO A 175 -8.66 3.09 9.58
CA PRO A 175 -8.62 4.13 8.56
C PRO A 175 -8.75 5.54 9.17
N LEU A 176 -9.54 5.71 10.24
CA LEU A 176 -9.71 7.02 10.89
C LEU A 176 -8.39 7.56 11.47
N LEU A 177 -7.70 6.79 12.30
CA LEU A 177 -6.45 7.24 12.93
C LEU A 177 -5.35 7.43 11.89
N SER A 178 -5.27 6.52 10.91
CA SER A 178 -4.28 6.62 9.84
C SER A 178 -4.49 7.89 9.02
N GLY A 179 -5.73 8.19 8.62
CA GLY A 179 -6.05 9.40 7.88
C GLY A 179 -5.89 10.68 8.72
N VAL A 180 -6.29 10.69 9.99
CA VAL A 180 -6.11 11.87 10.88
C VAL A 180 -4.63 12.23 11.09
N VAL A 181 -3.75 11.23 11.19
CA VAL A 181 -2.31 11.45 11.33
C VAL A 181 -1.64 11.72 9.98
N GLY A 182 -2.05 11.00 8.93
CA GLY A 182 -1.47 11.09 7.59
C GLY A 182 -1.84 12.40 6.87
N LEU A 183 -3.10 12.84 6.97
CA LEU A 183 -3.61 13.97 6.20
C LEU A 183 -2.79 15.26 6.41
N PRO A 184 -2.46 15.70 7.65
CA PRO A 184 -1.62 16.88 7.85
C PRO A 184 -0.24 16.75 7.20
N LEU A 185 0.37 15.56 7.23
CA LEU A 185 1.68 15.29 6.64
C LEU A 185 1.62 15.34 5.11
N ALA A 186 0.61 14.69 4.53
CA ALA A 186 0.40 14.68 3.08
C ALA A 186 0.04 16.07 2.54
N VAL A 187 -0.80 16.83 3.25
CA VAL A 187 -1.15 18.22 2.90
C VAL A 187 0.09 19.12 3.01
N ALA A 188 0.87 19.02 4.09
CA ALA A 188 2.08 19.81 4.25
C ALA A 188 3.09 19.53 3.12
N ALA A 189 3.25 18.26 2.73
CA ALA A 189 4.09 17.86 1.61
C ALA A 189 3.54 18.39 0.26
N LEU A 190 2.22 18.35 0.07
CA LEU A 190 1.55 18.87 -1.15
C LEU A 190 1.72 20.38 -1.27
N VAL A 191 1.57 21.11 -0.16
CA VAL A 191 1.75 22.57 -0.13
C VAL A 191 3.22 22.93 -0.39
N ALA A 192 4.16 22.21 0.22
CA ALA A 192 5.59 22.46 0.03
C ALA A 192 6.08 22.06 -1.37
N CYS A 193 5.50 21.03 -2.01
CA CYS A 193 5.86 20.60 -3.36
C CYS A 193 4.63 20.18 -4.19
N PRO A 194 3.90 21.15 -4.79
CA PRO A 194 2.63 20.89 -5.48
C PRO A 194 2.75 19.99 -6.72
N THR A 195 3.94 19.92 -7.32
CA THR A 195 4.22 19.08 -8.48
C THR A 195 4.44 17.61 -8.12
N TYR A 196 4.63 17.30 -6.84
CA TYR A 196 4.87 15.93 -6.39
C TYR A 196 3.55 15.17 -6.22
N ARG A 197 3.14 14.47 -7.30
CA ARG A 197 1.85 13.77 -7.39
C ARG A 197 1.55 12.82 -6.23
N ALA A 198 2.57 12.17 -5.66
CA ALA A 198 2.41 11.29 -4.51
C ALA A 198 1.76 12.01 -3.31
N ALA A 199 2.13 13.28 -3.06
CA ALA A 199 1.54 14.08 -1.99
C ALA A 199 0.06 14.38 -2.24
N ALA A 200 -0.33 14.66 -3.49
CA ALA A 200 -1.73 14.88 -3.87
C ALA A 200 -2.56 13.60 -3.71
N ARG A 201 -2.05 12.46 -4.18
CA ARG A 201 -2.72 11.15 -4.03
C ARG A 201 -2.92 10.79 -2.57
N LEU A 202 -1.88 10.92 -1.73
CA LEU A 202 -1.97 10.60 -0.30
C LEU A 202 -2.90 11.55 0.45
N THR A 203 -2.90 12.83 0.12
CA THR A 203 -3.89 13.78 0.66
C THR A 203 -5.32 13.29 0.38
N GLY A 204 -5.56 12.80 -0.84
CA GLY A 204 -6.83 12.17 -1.20
C GLY A 204 -7.11 10.90 -0.40
N ILE A 205 -6.18 9.94 -0.42
CA ILE A 205 -6.31 8.67 0.31
C ILE A 205 -6.63 8.93 1.79
N ASP A 206 -5.88 9.79 2.46
CA ASP A 206 -6.05 10.07 3.89
C ASP A 206 -7.40 10.73 4.19
N ALA A 207 -7.85 11.67 3.36
CA ALA A 207 -9.20 12.24 3.47
C ALA A 207 -10.30 11.17 3.28
N GLY A 208 -10.14 10.30 2.29
CA GLY A 208 -11.05 9.17 2.05
C GLY A 208 -11.07 8.16 3.21
N LEU A 209 -9.92 7.89 3.83
CA LEU A 209 -9.79 7.01 5.00
C LEU A 209 -10.47 7.61 6.24
N ILE A 210 -10.37 8.93 6.48
CA ILE A 210 -11.13 9.60 7.54
C ILE A 210 -12.62 9.39 7.34
N ALA A 211 -13.13 9.70 6.13
CA ALA A 211 -14.54 9.54 5.81
C ALA A 211 -14.98 8.07 5.96
N ALA A 212 -14.18 7.12 5.50
CA ALA A 212 -14.44 5.70 5.63
C ALA A 212 -14.52 5.28 7.10
N GLY A 213 -13.55 5.69 7.93
CA GLY A 213 -13.53 5.38 9.35
C GLY A 213 -14.74 5.93 10.10
N LEU A 214 -15.15 7.18 9.81
CA LEU A 214 -16.35 7.79 10.40
C LEU A 214 -17.63 7.02 10.05
N ILE A 215 -17.75 6.51 8.81
CA ILE A 215 -18.92 5.74 8.37
C ILE A 215 -18.88 4.32 8.95
N LEU A 216 -17.74 3.64 8.87
CA LEU A 216 -17.57 2.29 9.41
C LEU A 216 -17.86 2.24 10.92
N ALA A 217 -17.54 3.31 11.66
CA ALA A 217 -17.84 3.42 13.09
C ALA A 217 -19.36 3.46 13.40
N ARG A 218 -20.21 3.76 12.41
CA ARG A 218 -21.67 3.75 12.54
C ARG A 218 -22.30 2.39 12.19
N ILE A 219 -21.53 1.47 11.61
CA ILE A 219 -22.02 0.17 11.16
C ILE A 219 -21.88 -0.85 12.29
N LYS A 220 -23.00 -1.37 12.78
CA LYS A 220 -23.00 -2.47 13.75
C LYS A 220 -22.44 -3.74 13.09
N ARG A 221 -21.63 -4.51 13.82
CA ARG A 221 -21.02 -5.78 13.35
C ARG A 221 -20.20 -5.62 12.06
N VAL A 222 -19.55 -4.47 11.90
CA VAL A 222 -18.78 -4.13 10.69
C VAL A 222 -17.69 -5.16 10.38
N GLU A 223 -17.03 -5.74 11.39
CA GLU A 223 -16.00 -6.75 11.17
C GLU A 223 -16.56 -8.01 10.51
N GLU A 224 -17.72 -8.48 10.94
CA GLU A 224 -18.38 -9.63 10.32
C GLU A 224 -18.80 -9.35 8.88
N ILE A 225 -19.26 -8.12 8.60
CA ILE A 225 -19.62 -7.68 7.25
C ILE A 225 -18.37 -7.59 6.36
N LEU A 226 -17.24 -7.10 6.89
CA LEU A 226 -15.98 -7.04 6.17
C LEU A 226 -15.44 -8.45 5.85
N GLU A 227 -15.73 -9.42 6.69
CA GLU A 227 -15.41 -10.83 6.45
C GLU A 227 -16.39 -11.55 5.52
N ALA A 228 -17.33 -10.80 4.89
CA ALA A 228 -18.40 -11.32 4.02
C ALA A 228 -18.00 -12.56 3.21
N LEU A 229 -18.82 -13.60 3.42
CA LEU A 229 -18.51 -15.01 3.19
C LEU A 229 -18.83 -15.50 1.77
N SER A 230 -19.70 -14.81 1.01
CA SER A 230 -20.08 -15.27 -0.32
C SER A 230 -19.07 -14.82 -1.39
N LEU A 231 -18.73 -15.75 -2.30
CA LEU A 231 -17.82 -15.49 -3.41
C LEU A 231 -18.30 -14.30 -4.28
N MET A 232 -19.61 -14.15 -4.44
CA MET A 232 -20.21 -13.07 -5.23
C MET A 232 -19.89 -11.68 -4.65
N ILE A 233 -20.00 -11.49 -3.34
CA ILE A 233 -19.68 -10.19 -2.71
C ILE A 233 -18.19 -9.90 -2.82
N ARG A 234 -17.33 -10.91 -2.66
CA ARG A 234 -15.87 -10.76 -2.81
C ARG A 234 -15.49 -10.31 -4.22
N ILE A 235 -16.04 -10.97 -5.24
CA ILE A 235 -15.79 -10.61 -6.65
C ILE A 235 -16.37 -9.23 -6.96
N ALA A 236 -17.60 -8.93 -6.55
CA ALA A 236 -18.23 -7.63 -6.81
C ALA A 236 -17.46 -6.48 -6.13
N SER A 237 -16.99 -6.69 -4.89
CA SER A 237 -16.15 -5.73 -4.17
C SER A 237 -14.82 -5.51 -4.89
N LEU A 238 -14.18 -6.59 -5.39
CA LEU A 238 -12.96 -6.48 -6.17
C LEU A 238 -13.18 -5.68 -7.46
N VAL A 239 -14.18 -6.07 -8.26
CA VAL A 239 -14.49 -5.41 -9.54
C VAL A 239 -14.76 -3.92 -9.32
N LEU A 240 -15.57 -3.58 -8.31
CA LEU A 240 -15.85 -2.19 -7.97
C LEU A 240 -14.56 -1.44 -7.59
N SER A 241 -13.73 -2.01 -6.71
CA SER A 241 -12.49 -1.37 -6.26
C SER A 241 -11.48 -1.17 -7.39
N LEU A 242 -11.34 -2.15 -8.30
CA LEU A 242 -10.46 -2.05 -9.47
C LEU A 242 -10.98 -1.05 -10.50
N ALA A 243 -12.30 -1.02 -10.74
CA ALA A 243 -12.90 -0.03 -11.62
C ALA A 243 -12.67 1.40 -11.10
N LEU A 244 -12.86 1.61 -9.79
CA LEU A 244 -12.60 2.90 -9.15
C LEU A 244 -11.14 3.30 -9.21
N LEU A 245 -10.21 2.35 -9.02
CA LEU A 245 -8.77 2.60 -9.13
C LEU A 245 -8.42 3.02 -10.57
N ALA A 246 -8.93 2.29 -11.56
CA ALA A 246 -8.72 2.61 -12.97
C ALA A 246 -9.26 4.01 -13.32
N VAL A 247 -10.47 4.35 -12.86
CA VAL A 247 -11.07 5.67 -13.07
C VAL A 247 -10.23 6.76 -12.40
N ALA A 248 -9.84 6.60 -11.14
CA ALA A 248 -9.02 7.60 -10.44
C ALA A 248 -7.69 7.86 -11.15
N VAL A 249 -7.00 6.80 -11.60
CA VAL A 249 -5.74 6.91 -12.34
C VAL A 249 -5.94 7.56 -13.71
N MET A 250 -7.00 7.21 -14.44
CA MET A 250 -7.29 7.80 -15.75
C MET A 250 -7.60 9.29 -15.64
N LEU A 251 -8.43 9.68 -14.66
CA LEU A 251 -8.82 11.08 -14.45
C LEU A 251 -7.63 11.96 -14.02
N GLU A 252 -6.72 11.42 -13.20
CA GLU A 252 -5.47 12.09 -12.86
C GLU A 252 -4.56 12.24 -14.10
N LYS A 253 -4.46 11.19 -14.93
CA LYS A 253 -3.59 11.19 -16.12
C LYS A 253 -4.01 12.24 -17.16
N ILE A 254 -5.32 12.46 -17.33
CA ILE A 254 -5.86 13.46 -18.26
C ILE A 254 -6.05 14.85 -17.62
N GLY A 255 -5.69 15.01 -16.34
CA GLY A 255 -5.80 16.29 -15.61
C GLY A 255 -7.22 16.74 -15.29
N LEU A 256 -8.23 15.87 -15.46
CA LEU A 256 -9.64 16.21 -15.26
C LEU A 256 -10.05 16.24 -13.78
N MET A 257 -9.34 15.50 -12.93
CA MET A 257 -9.49 15.57 -11.47
C MET A 257 -8.14 15.67 -10.80
N THR A 258 -8.06 16.47 -9.73
CA THR A 258 -6.87 16.50 -8.88
C THR A 258 -6.66 15.13 -8.23
N GLY A 259 -5.40 14.74 -8.04
CA GLY A 259 -5.04 13.50 -7.33
C GLY A 259 -5.71 13.40 -5.95
N VAL A 260 -6.08 14.54 -5.34
CA VAL A 260 -6.83 14.58 -4.09
C VAL A 260 -8.25 14.01 -4.27
N ALA A 261 -9.07 14.59 -5.15
CA ALA A 261 -10.48 14.22 -5.25
C ALA A 261 -10.69 12.77 -5.72
N GLY A 262 -9.94 12.33 -6.73
CA GLY A 262 -10.05 10.97 -7.27
C GLY A 262 -9.67 9.90 -6.25
N PHE A 263 -8.58 10.11 -5.51
CA PHE A 263 -8.10 9.13 -4.54
C PHE A 263 -8.87 9.17 -3.21
N SER A 264 -9.47 10.30 -2.83
CA SER A 264 -10.47 10.35 -1.74
C SER A 264 -11.65 9.44 -2.01
N PHE A 265 -12.23 9.54 -3.21
CA PHE A 265 -13.36 8.72 -3.60
C PHE A 265 -12.99 7.23 -3.68
N LEU A 266 -11.83 6.92 -4.28
CA LEU A 266 -11.30 5.56 -4.34
C LEU A 266 -11.18 4.93 -2.95
N ALA A 267 -10.51 5.61 -2.01
CA ALA A 267 -10.27 5.06 -0.68
C ALA A 267 -11.58 4.84 0.08
N LEU A 268 -12.49 5.83 0.02
CA LEU A 268 -13.81 5.75 0.65
C LEU A 268 -14.65 4.61 0.07
N ALA A 269 -14.84 4.59 -1.25
CA ALA A 269 -15.73 3.64 -1.90
C ALA A 269 -15.19 2.20 -1.85
N THR A 270 -13.87 2.01 -1.89
CA THR A 270 -13.24 0.69 -1.66
C THR A 270 -13.57 0.17 -0.27
N ALA A 271 -13.34 0.98 0.77
CA ALA A 271 -13.59 0.59 2.16
C ALA A 271 -15.07 0.25 2.42
N LEU A 272 -15.99 0.96 1.76
CA LEU A 272 -17.44 0.74 1.88
C LEU A 272 -18.01 -0.31 0.92
N SER A 273 -17.23 -0.82 -0.02
CA SER A 273 -17.74 -1.74 -1.06
C SER A 273 -18.39 -2.99 -0.46
N LYS A 274 -17.74 -3.68 0.49
CA LYS A 274 -18.33 -4.85 1.16
C LYS A 274 -19.57 -4.51 2.00
N PRO A 275 -19.54 -3.48 2.88
CA PRO A 275 -20.75 -3.08 3.61
C PRO A 275 -21.95 -2.76 2.73
N LEU A 276 -21.74 -2.01 1.65
CA LEU A 276 -22.81 -1.62 0.73
C LEU A 276 -23.37 -2.84 0.00
N LEU A 277 -22.50 -3.69 -0.57
CA LEU A 277 -22.92 -4.88 -1.31
C LEU A 277 -23.65 -5.89 -0.43
N THR A 278 -23.20 -6.06 0.82
CA THR A 278 -23.86 -6.96 1.78
C THR A 278 -25.27 -6.47 2.12
N ARG A 279 -25.44 -5.16 2.33
CA ARG A 279 -26.76 -4.55 2.60
C ARG A 279 -27.73 -4.66 1.42
N LEU A 280 -27.22 -4.49 0.19
CA LEU A 280 -28.02 -4.66 -1.02
C LEU A 280 -28.44 -6.11 -1.26
N ALA A 281 -27.60 -7.08 -0.86
CA ALA A 281 -27.93 -8.49 -0.95
C ALA A 281 -29.01 -8.88 0.06
N SER A 282 -28.95 -8.36 1.30
CA SER A 282 -29.95 -8.66 2.34
C SER A 282 -31.33 -8.05 2.01
N SER A 283 -31.39 -6.83 1.47
CA SER A 283 -32.67 -6.20 1.13
C SER A 283 -33.45 -6.91 0.02
N LYS A 284 -32.76 -7.67 -0.84
CA LYS A 284 -33.43 -8.46 -1.89
C LYS A 284 -34.10 -9.73 -1.35
N LEU A 285 -33.61 -10.28 -0.25
CA LEU A 285 -34.17 -11.48 0.40
C LEU A 285 -35.44 -11.17 1.20
N GLU A 286 -35.64 -9.91 1.63
CA GLU A 286 -36.85 -9.48 2.34
C GLU A 286 -38.04 -9.19 1.40
N LEU A 287 -37.80 -9.10 0.09
CA LEU A 287 -38.79 -8.77 -0.94
C LEU A 287 -39.22 -9.97 -1.81
N SER A 288 -38.69 -11.17 -1.55
CA SER A 288 -38.97 -12.42 -2.27
C SER A 288 -39.72 -13.41 -1.39
#